data_AF-A0ABD0S744-F1
#
_entry.id   AF-A0ABD0S744-F1
#
_cell.length_a   1.000
_cell.length_b   1.000
_cell.length_c   1.000
_cell.angle_alpha   90.00
_cell.angle_beta   90.00
_cell.angle_gamma   90.00
#
_symmetry.space_group_name_H-M   'P 1'
#
loop_
_entity.id
_entity.type
_entity.pdbx_description
1 polymer ?
#
loop_
_entity_poly.entity_id
_entity_poly.type
_entity_poly.pdbx_seq_one_letter_code
_entity_poly.pdbx_strand_id
1 'polypeptide(L)'
;MNCPDHMQIESALGIGEKKKTYKEFTPDMKQPESKGIDKYKYPEWYEELLCGLEEKHDMYLTHTPMGDLIRTPPTDNHPIAEIVENSVSKMIEKILQSKALMTSKMINLYSRLGGAYGHSIIETNKDKRNIAIFPIISQMSLNNDEDLGSRERLGLCSGFVVRAPSHARKPTGRIGLITVEMLKKANVAKLFCIELKGAMVYICKDFVIVVRQNSVMKEDSS
;
A
#
# COMPACT_ATOMS: atom_id res chain seq x y z
N MET A 1 22.78 18.66 -15.95
CA MET A 1 21.86 17.84 -15.13
C MET A 1 21.74 16.50 -15.81
N ASN A 2 22.46 15.48 -15.32
CA ASN A 2 22.35 14.13 -15.86
C ASN A 2 21.09 13.50 -15.27
N CYS A 3 20.16 13.09 -16.14
CA CYS A 3 19.01 12.26 -15.75
C CYS A 3 19.57 10.98 -15.11
N PRO A 4 19.11 10.55 -13.92
CA PRO A 4 19.58 9.30 -13.33
C PRO A 4 19.27 8.16 -14.30
N ASP A 5 20.29 7.38 -14.62
CA ASP A 5 20.29 6.32 -15.61
C ASP A 5 19.09 5.38 -15.43
N HIS A 6 18.34 5.10 -16.50
CA HIS A 6 17.27 4.10 -16.52
C HIS A 6 17.71 2.72 -15.94
N MET A 7 19.02 2.42 -15.97
CA MET A 7 19.63 1.24 -15.35
C MET A 7 19.46 1.16 -13.83
N GLN A 8 19.35 2.28 -13.11
CA GLN A 8 19.29 2.27 -11.64
C GLN A 8 17.92 1.79 -11.12
N ILE A 9 16.83 2.20 -11.76
CA ILE A 9 15.47 1.80 -11.34
C ILE A 9 15.19 0.35 -11.71
N GLU A 10 15.61 -0.11 -12.89
CA GLU A 10 15.43 -1.50 -13.31
C GLU A 10 16.19 -2.47 -12.40
N SER A 11 17.42 -2.12 -12.03
CA SER A 11 18.20 -2.86 -11.03
C SER A 11 17.52 -2.84 -9.66
N ALA A 12 17.02 -1.68 -9.20
CA ALA A 12 16.30 -1.58 -7.93
C ALA A 12 14.95 -2.35 -7.93
N LEU A 13 14.39 -2.64 -9.10
CA LEU A 13 13.21 -3.50 -9.23
C LEU A 13 13.55 -4.99 -9.39
N GLY A 14 14.85 -5.34 -9.42
CA GLY A 14 15.33 -6.71 -9.60
C GLY A 14 15.13 -7.26 -11.02
N ILE A 15 14.97 -6.38 -12.01
CA ILE A 15 14.77 -6.78 -13.42
C ILE A 15 16.10 -7.28 -13.98
N GLY A 16 16.10 -8.48 -14.56
CA GLY A 16 17.30 -9.08 -15.16
C GLY A 16 18.30 -9.71 -14.17
N GLU A 17 18.03 -9.69 -12.86
CA GLU A 17 18.93 -10.29 -11.86
C GLU A 17 18.95 -11.83 -11.89
N LYS A 18 17.89 -12.47 -12.44
CA LYS A 18 17.84 -13.92 -12.60
C LYS A 18 18.73 -14.38 -13.76
N LYS A 19 20.04 -14.41 -13.53
CA LYS A 19 21.00 -15.11 -14.40
C LYS A 19 20.88 -16.60 -14.13
N LYS A 20 20.00 -17.29 -14.87
CA LYS A 20 19.98 -18.75 -14.90
C LYS A 20 21.22 -19.24 -15.66
N THR A 21 22.33 -19.41 -14.96
CA THR A 21 23.41 -20.29 -15.42
C THR A 21 23.21 -21.64 -14.75
N TYR A 22 22.62 -22.59 -15.47
CA TYR A 22 22.68 -23.98 -15.05
C TYR A 22 24.14 -24.44 -15.24
N LYS A 23 24.87 -24.58 -14.13
CA LYS A 23 26.15 -25.28 -14.08
C LYS A 23 25.93 -26.50 -13.20
N GLU A 24 26.18 -27.69 -13.75
CA GLU A 24 25.94 -28.97 -13.06
C GLU A 24 26.77 -29.11 -11.77
N PHE A 25 27.96 -28.52 -11.76
CA PHE A 25 28.82 -28.48 -10.58
C PHE A 25 29.72 -27.25 -10.63
N THR A 26 29.83 -26.55 -9.51
CA THR A 26 30.93 -25.61 -9.26
C THR A 26 31.52 -25.94 -7.89
N PRO A 27 32.86 -25.90 -7.72
CA PRO A 27 33.50 -26.22 -6.44
C PRO A 27 32.97 -25.40 -5.25
N ASP A 28 32.43 -24.20 -5.52
CA ASP A 28 31.87 -23.28 -4.53
C ASP A 28 30.37 -23.48 -4.27
N MET A 29 29.73 -24.50 -4.86
CA MET A 29 28.31 -24.80 -4.59
C MET A 29 28.13 -25.23 -3.15
N LYS A 30 27.49 -24.37 -2.37
CA LYS A 30 27.09 -24.65 -0.99
C LYS A 30 25.59 -24.50 -0.86
N GLN A 31 24.98 -25.30 0.02
CA GLN A 31 23.60 -25.06 0.44
C GLN A 31 23.51 -23.67 1.08
N PRO A 32 22.48 -22.86 0.77
CA PRO A 32 22.30 -21.57 1.43
C PRO A 32 22.26 -21.74 2.94
N GLU A 33 23.04 -20.95 3.65
CA GLU A 33 23.01 -20.94 5.11
C GLU A 33 21.64 -20.48 5.59
N SER A 34 21.02 -21.28 6.46
CA SER A 34 19.84 -20.83 7.20
C SER A 34 20.29 -19.85 8.27
N LYS A 35 20.18 -18.55 7.98
CA LYS A 35 20.38 -17.51 9.00
C LYS A 35 19.16 -17.49 9.91
N GLY A 36 19.39 -17.53 11.22
CA GLY A 36 18.34 -17.28 12.20
C GLY A 36 17.73 -15.87 12.03
N ILE A 37 16.54 -15.67 12.58
CA ILE A 37 15.90 -14.35 12.57
C ILE A 37 16.66 -13.45 13.56
N ASP A 38 17.08 -12.27 13.10
CA ASP A 38 17.68 -11.26 13.96
C ASP A 38 16.69 -10.84 15.06
N LYS A 39 17.18 -10.70 16.30
CA LYS A 39 16.36 -10.22 17.41
C LYS A 39 16.24 -8.70 17.34
N TYR A 40 15.01 -8.18 17.36
CA TYR A 40 14.71 -6.74 17.37
C TYR A 40 14.16 -6.32 18.74
N LYS A 41 14.37 -5.05 19.10
CA LYS A 41 13.75 -4.42 20.27
C LYS A 41 12.43 -3.79 19.87
N TYR A 42 11.51 -3.65 20.83
CA TYR A 42 10.28 -2.90 20.62
C TYR A 42 10.64 -1.41 20.38
N PRO A 43 10.27 -0.83 19.23
CA PRO A 43 10.67 0.53 18.93
C PRO A 43 9.76 1.56 19.60
N GLU A 44 10.34 2.65 20.08
CA GLU A 44 9.62 3.70 20.83
C GLU A 44 8.55 4.39 19.97
N TRP A 45 8.80 4.57 18.67
CA TRP A 45 7.87 5.21 17.75
C TRP A 45 6.58 4.42 17.52
N TYR A 46 6.55 3.12 17.84
CA TYR A 46 5.42 2.25 17.53
C TYR A 46 4.20 2.53 18.41
N GLU A 47 4.42 2.89 19.68
CA GLU A 47 3.32 3.30 20.56
C GLU A 47 2.69 4.61 20.09
N GLU A 48 3.51 5.60 19.72
CA GLU A 48 3.01 6.85 19.15
C GLU A 48 2.24 6.63 17.83
N LEU A 49 2.67 5.67 17.00
CA LEU A 49 1.92 5.27 15.80
C LEU A 49 0.54 4.70 16.15
N LEU A 50 0.46 3.80 17.13
CA LEU A 50 -0.80 3.20 17.55
C LEU A 50 -1.77 4.24 18.11
N CYS A 51 -1.29 5.17 18.94
CA CYS A 51 -2.09 6.29 19.42
C CYS A 51 -2.54 7.19 18.26
N GLY A 52 -1.65 7.50 17.31
CA GLY A 52 -1.97 8.31 16.14
C GLY A 52 -3.02 7.68 15.21
N LEU A 53 -3.18 6.35 15.21
CA LEU A 53 -4.23 5.66 14.45
C LEU A 53 -5.63 5.86 15.06
N GLU A 54 -5.71 6.26 16.32
CA GLU A 54 -6.96 6.54 17.05
C GLU A 54 -7.38 8.01 16.96
N GLU A 55 -6.47 8.89 16.53
CA GLU A 55 -6.77 10.31 16.34
C GLU A 55 -7.84 10.50 15.25
N LYS A 56 -8.87 11.28 15.60
CA LYS A 56 -9.87 11.71 14.63
C LYS A 56 -9.25 12.76 13.73
N HIS A 57 -9.35 12.56 12.42
CA HIS A 57 -9.01 13.58 11.45
C HIS A 57 -10.20 14.53 11.24
N ASP A 58 -9.94 15.84 11.17
CA ASP A 58 -10.97 16.85 10.88
C ASP A 58 -11.74 16.56 9.58
N MET A 59 -11.08 15.89 8.61
CA MET A 59 -11.72 15.46 7.38
C MET A 59 -12.88 14.48 7.59
N TYR A 60 -12.90 13.74 8.70
CA TYR A 60 -14.01 12.84 9.06
C TYR A 60 -15.31 13.58 9.40
N LEU A 61 -15.24 14.90 9.67
CA LEU A 61 -16.44 15.72 9.86
C LEU A 61 -17.27 15.84 8.58
N THR A 62 -16.61 15.84 7.42
CA THR A 62 -17.25 16.09 6.11
C THR A 62 -17.22 14.87 5.19
N HIS A 63 -16.26 13.96 5.38
CA HIS A 63 -16.02 12.84 4.49
C HIS A 63 -15.74 11.54 5.25
N THR A 64 -16.30 10.43 4.79
CA THR A 64 -16.07 9.10 5.37
C THR A 64 -15.26 8.21 4.42
N PRO A 65 -14.12 7.64 4.86
CA PRO A 65 -13.43 6.60 4.11
C PRO A 65 -14.32 5.37 4.00
N MET A 66 -14.37 4.74 2.83
CA MET A 66 -15.16 3.51 2.61
C MET A 66 -16.64 3.69 2.93
N GLY A 67 -17.21 4.87 2.66
CA GLY A 67 -18.63 5.17 2.93
C GLY A 67 -19.61 4.19 2.27
N ASP A 68 -19.19 3.46 1.23
CA ASP A 68 -19.99 2.39 0.63
C ASP A 68 -20.35 1.26 1.62
N LEU A 69 -19.61 1.10 2.74
CA LEU A 69 -19.90 0.12 3.80
C LEU A 69 -21.04 0.52 4.74
N ILE A 70 -21.37 1.82 4.80
CA ILE A 70 -22.50 2.33 5.60
C ILE A 70 -23.82 2.10 4.86
N ARG A 71 -23.77 1.80 3.56
CA ARG A 71 -24.98 1.62 2.75
C ARG A 71 -25.80 0.46 3.27
N THR A 72 -27.03 0.78 3.63
CA THR A 72 -28.07 -0.21 3.89
C THR A 72 -28.32 -1.00 2.60
N PRO A 73 -28.30 -2.35 2.63
CA PRO A 73 -28.73 -3.13 1.49
C PRO A 73 -30.18 -2.80 1.12
N PRO A 74 -30.62 -3.03 -0.13
CA PRO A 74 -31.98 -2.77 -0.54
C PRO A 74 -32.99 -3.49 0.36
N THR A 75 -33.94 -2.71 0.87
CA THR A 75 -35.01 -3.01 1.84
C THR A 75 -35.33 -4.49 2.05
N ASP A 76 -34.81 -5.07 3.14
CA ASP A 76 -35.48 -6.17 3.81
C ASP A 76 -36.58 -5.57 4.70
N ASN A 77 -37.85 -5.73 4.31
CA ASN A 77 -38.99 -5.18 5.07
C ASN A 77 -39.29 -5.96 6.35
N HIS A 78 -38.36 -6.80 6.81
CA HIS A 78 -38.49 -7.54 8.05
C HIS A 78 -38.22 -6.62 9.27
N PRO A 79 -39.09 -6.57 10.29
CA PRO A 79 -38.92 -5.68 11.45
C PRO A 79 -37.61 -5.88 12.23
N ILE A 80 -37.07 -7.11 12.23
CA ILE A 80 -35.76 -7.40 12.83
C ILE A 80 -34.63 -6.77 12.01
N ALA A 81 -34.73 -6.74 10.68
CA ALA A 81 -33.74 -6.13 9.82
C ALA A 81 -33.62 -4.64 10.12
N GLU A 82 -34.73 -3.92 10.27
CA GLU A 82 -34.73 -2.48 10.60
C GLU A 82 -33.99 -2.14 11.91
N ILE A 83 -34.18 -2.95 12.97
CA ILE A 83 -33.50 -2.74 14.26
C ILE A 83 -32.00 -3.07 14.15
N VAL A 84 -31.68 -4.18 13.48
CA VAL A 84 -30.30 -4.68 13.36
C VAL A 84 -29.48 -3.80 12.43
N GLU A 85 -30.01 -3.42 11.26
CA GLU A 85 -29.35 -2.59 10.26
C GLU A 85 -28.99 -1.22 10.83
N ASN A 86 -29.89 -0.58 11.58
CA ASN A 86 -29.60 0.69 12.26
C ASN A 86 -28.48 0.54 13.30
N SER A 87 -28.47 -0.55 14.05
CA SER A 87 -27.44 -0.82 15.06
C SER A 87 -26.08 -1.11 14.42
N VAL A 88 -26.08 -1.90 13.35
CA VAL A 88 -24.88 -2.26 12.57
C VAL A 88 -24.32 -1.03 11.86
N SER A 89 -25.16 -0.20 11.25
CA SER A 89 -24.72 1.03 10.56
C SER A 89 -24.03 1.99 11.52
N LYS A 90 -24.60 2.22 12.72
CA LYS A 90 -23.98 3.03 13.77
C LYS A 90 -22.66 2.45 14.28
N MET A 91 -22.56 1.12 14.36
CA MET A 91 -21.31 0.45 14.72
C MET A 91 -20.24 0.64 13.64
N ILE A 92 -20.61 0.46 12.37
CA ILE A 92 -19.73 0.65 11.22
C ILE A 92 -19.25 2.11 11.15
N GLU A 93 -20.14 3.09 11.27
CA GLU A 93 -19.78 4.51 11.31
C GLU A 93 -18.73 4.82 12.39
N LYS A 94 -18.92 4.31 13.61
CA LYS A 94 -17.94 4.47 14.69
C LYS A 94 -16.59 3.84 14.36
N ILE A 95 -16.59 2.65 13.76
CA ILE A 95 -15.35 1.99 13.32
C ILE A 95 -14.68 2.84 12.25
N LEU A 96 -15.44 3.35 11.27
CA LEU A 96 -14.92 4.13 10.15
C LEU A 96 -14.33 5.49 10.56
N GLN A 97 -14.68 5.99 11.74
CA GLN A 97 -14.08 7.21 12.32
C GLN A 97 -12.67 7.00 12.88
N SER A 98 -12.16 5.77 12.91
CA SER A 98 -10.80 5.44 13.37
C SER A 98 -10.14 4.45 12.40
N LYS A 99 -8.85 4.60 12.09
CA LYS A 99 -8.07 3.62 11.29
C LYS A 99 -8.52 3.41 9.82
N ALA A 100 -9.72 3.83 9.44
CA ALA A 100 -10.34 3.56 8.14
C ALA A 100 -9.58 4.17 6.95
N LEU A 101 -8.91 5.31 7.16
CA LEU A 101 -8.05 5.92 6.14
C LEU A 101 -6.89 4.99 5.77
N MET A 102 -6.22 4.38 6.76
CA MET A 102 -5.13 3.44 6.53
C MET A 102 -5.66 2.18 5.82
N THR A 103 -6.76 1.62 6.30
CA THR A 103 -7.40 0.45 5.67
C THR A 103 -7.81 0.73 4.23
N SER A 104 -8.40 1.90 3.96
CA SER A 104 -8.76 2.34 2.61
C SER A 104 -7.54 2.43 1.69
N LYS A 105 -6.39 2.95 2.18
CA LYS A 105 -5.12 2.95 1.42
C LYS A 105 -4.65 1.53 1.13
N MET A 106 -4.67 0.64 2.13
CA MET A 106 -4.22 -0.75 1.97
C MET A 106 -5.08 -1.51 0.96
N ILE A 107 -6.41 -1.43 1.07
CA ILE A 107 -7.34 -2.05 0.10
C ILE A 107 -7.07 -1.54 -1.31
N ASN A 108 -6.95 -0.21 -1.47
CA ASN A 108 -6.64 0.41 -2.76
C ASN A 108 -5.28 -0.02 -3.33
N LEU A 109 -4.27 -0.18 -2.47
CA LEU A 109 -2.93 -0.60 -2.85
C LEU A 109 -2.92 -2.06 -3.30
N TYR A 110 -3.45 -2.97 -2.47
CA TYR A 110 -3.44 -4.41 -2.75
C TYR A 110 -4.35 -4.79 -3.93
N SER A 111 -5.50 -4.13 -4.10
CA SER A 111 -6.33 -4.29 -5.29
C SER A 111 -5.59 -3.95 -6.59
N ARG A 112 -4.75 -2.89 -6.57
CA ARG A 112 -3.92 -2.49 -7.71
C ARG A 112 -2.73 -3.41 -7.94
N LEU A 113 -2.13 -3.94 -6.87
CA LEU A 113 -1.07 -4.94 -6.94
C LEU A 113 -1.57 -6.24 -7.58
N GLY A 114 -2.76 -6.70 -7.20
CA GLY A 114 -3.33 -8.00 -7.56
C GLY A 114 -3.88 -8.11 -8.99
N GLY A 115 -4.52 -7.06 -9.54
CA GLY A 115 -5.26 -7.23 -10.81
C GLY A 115 -5.35 -6.03 -11.75
N ALA A 116 -5.39 -4.80 -11.24
CA ALA A 116 -5.73 -3.62 -12.07
C ALA A 116 -4.72 -3.32 -13.20
N TYR A 117 -3.46 -3.71 -13.01
CA TYR A 117 -2.37 -3.48 -13.96
C TYR A 117 -1.77 -4.80 -14.48
N GLY A 118 -2.58 -5.85 -14.63
CA GLY A 118 -2.15 -7.13 -15.22
C GLY A 118 -2.17 -7.17 -16.75
N HIS A 119 -2.73 -6.14 -17.40
CA HIS A 119 -3.04 -6.16 -18.83
C HIS A 119 -2.48 -4.93 -19.56
N SER A 120 -1.22 -5.01 -19.98
CA SER A 120 -0.73 -4.20 -21.09
C SER A 120 -0.25 -5.13 -22.22
N ILE A 121 -1.12 -5.34 -23.20
CA ILE A 121 -0.78 -5.96 -24.48
C ILE A 121 0.00 -4.90 -25.27
N ILE A 122 1.29 -4.74 -24.97
CA ILE A 122 2.20 -3.96 -25.82
C ILE A 122 3.36 -4.91 -26.15
N GLU A 123 3.43 -5.28 -27.43
CA GLU A 123 4.20 -6.43 -27.90
C GLU A 123 5.72 -6.23 -27.89
N THR A 124 6.22 -5.02 -27.63
CA THR A 124 7.58 -4.63 -28.01
C THR A 124 8.71 -4.98 -27.04
N ASN A 125 8.46 -5.42 -25.80
CA ASN A 125 9.56 -5.85 -24.90
C ASN A 125 9.13 -6.83 -23.79
N LYS A 126 9.46 -8.12 -23.90
CA LYS A 126 9.03 -9.20 -22.98
C LYS A 126 9.44 -8.99 -21.51
N ASP A 127 10.62 -8.40 -21.25
CA ASP A 127 11.18 -8.24 -19.90
C ASP A 127 10.70 -6.97 -19.17
N LYS A 128 10.17 -5.99 -19.92
CA LYS A 128 9.59 -4.75 -19.37
C LYS A 128 8.06 -4.76 -19.38
N ARG A 129 7.44 -5.82 -19.92
CA ARG A 129 5.98 -5.97 -19.87
C ARG A 129 5.57 -5.88 -18.40
N ASN A 130 4.54 -5.08 -18.12
CA ASN A 130 3.86 -5.06 -16.84
C ASN A 130 4.56 -4.31 -15.67
N ILE A 131 5.55 -3.44 -15.93
CA ILE A 131 5.91 -2.40 -14.94
C ILE A 131 4.71 -1.47 -14.79
N ALA A 132 4.30 -1.20 -13.55
CA ALA A 132 3.15 -0.35 -13.27
C ALA A 132 3.52 0.71 -12.25
N ILE A 133 3.08 1.95 -12.48
CA ILE A 133 3.18 3.03 -11.50
C ILE A 133 1.75 3.40 -11.11
N PHE A 134 1.47 3.39 -9.82
CA PHE A 134 0.14 3.77 -9.33
C PHE A 134 0.21 4.47 -7.98
N PRO A 135 -0.74 5.35 -7.68
CA PRO A 135 -0.69 6.16 -6.48
C PRO A 135 -1.16 5.38 -5.24
N ILE A 136 -0.64 5.76 -4.08
CA ILE A 136 -1.11 5.30 -2.77
C ILE A 136 -2.24 6.25 -2.36
N ILE A 137 -3.48 5.83 -2.61
CA ILE A 137 -4.66 6.68 -2.42
C ILE A 137 -5.64 6.10 -1.41
N SER A 138 -6.29 6.98 -0.67
CA SER A 138 -7.56 6.70 0.00
C SER A 138 -8.68 7.44 -0.71
N GLN A 139 -9.80 6.77 -0.92
CA GLN A 139 -11.02 7.39 -1.42
C GLN A 139 -11.99 7.59 -0.27
N MET A 140 -12.54 8.80 -0.19
CA MET A 140 -13.54 9.20 0.79
C MET A 140 -14.78 9.72 0.08
N SER A 141 -15.94 9.45 0.67
CA SER A 141 -17.25 9.93 0.19
C SER A 141 -17.76 11.03 1.10
N LEU A 142 -18.55 11.96 0.59
CA LEU A 142 -19.21 12.98 1.40
C LEU A 142 -20.19 12.34 2.40
N ASN A 143 -20.31 12.89 3.60
CA ASN A 143 -21.20 12.34 4.65
C ASN A 143 -22.70 12.58 4.37
N ASN A 144 -23.06 13.55 3.52
CA ASN A 144 -24.43 14.03 3.33
C ASN A 144 -25.04 13.69 1.95
N ASP A 145 -24.55 12.66 1.26
CA ASP A 145 -25.14 12.23 -0.01
C ASP A 145 -26.49 11.51 0.24
N GLU A 146 -27.54 12.27 0.55
CA GLU A 146 -28.94 11.87 0.32
C GLU A 146 -29.24 11.80 -1.20
N ASP A 147 -28.43 12.47 -2.03
CA ASP A 147 -28.52 12.43 -3.49
C ASP A 147 -27.54 11.40 -4.09
N LEU A 148 -28.10 10.26 -4.50
CA LEU A 148 -27.45 9.10 -5.12
C LEU A 148 -26.71 9.36 -6.46
N GLY A 149 -26.44 10.62 -6.84
CA GLY A 149 -25.97 11.01 -8.18
C GLY A 149 -24.63 11.74 -8.24
N SER A 150 -24.35 12.67 -7.33
CA SER A 150 -23.12 13.48 -7.37
C SER A 150 -22.05 12.88 -6.46
N ARG A 151 -21.34 11.86 -6.98
CA ARG A 151 -20.20 11.23 -6.30
C ARG A 151 -18.99 12.17 -6.22
N GLU A 152 -19.07 13.24 -5.44
CA GLU A 152 -17.87 13.96 -5.05
C GLU A 152 -17.04 13.04 -4.16
N ARG A 153 -16.01 12.45 -4.77
CA ARG A 153 -15.05 11.58 -4.10
C ARG A 153 -13.77 12.37 -3.85
N LEU A 154 -13.41 12.52 -2.59
CA LEU A 154 -12.11 13.08 -2.23
C LEU A 154 -11.05 11.97 -2.30
N GLY A 155 -10.03 12.19 -3.13
CA GLY A 155 -8.87 11.32 -3.24
C GLY A 155 -7.68 11.87 -2.46
N LEU A 156 -7.29 11.20 -1.37
CA LEU A 156 -6.10 11.56 -0.60
C LEU A 156 -4.92 10.72 -1.05
N CYS A 157 -3.94 11.36 -1.69
CA CYS A 157 -2.71 10.72 -2.16
C CYS A 157 -1.58 10.93 -1.14
N SER A 158 -0.96 9.83 -0.69
CA SER A 158 0.23 9.90 0.18
C SER A 158 1.51 9.43 -0.49
N GLY A 159 1.50 9.22 -1.81
CA GLY A 159 2.67 8.73 -2.52
C GLY A 159 2.32 7.90 -3.75
N PHE A 160 3.30 7.14 -4.25
CA PHE A 160 3.11 6.20 -5.34
C PHE A 160 4.01 4.97 -5.18
N VAL A 161 3.64 3.92 -5.90
CA VAL A 161 4.39 2.67 -5.98
C VAL A 161 4.79 2.42 -7.43
N VAL A 162 6.04 2.04 -7.62
CA VAL A 162 6.56 1.47 -8.87
C VAL A 162 6.67 -0.03 -8.68
N ARG A 163 5.85 -0.80 -9.38
CA ARG A 163 5.81 -2.26 -9.32
C ARG A 163 6.66 -2.86 -10.44
N ALA A 164 7.52 -3.80 -10.10
CA ALA A 164 8.25 -4.61 -11.06
C ALA A 164 7.32 -5.51 -11.89
N PRO A 165 7.79 -6.09 -13.00
CA PRO A 165 7.05 -7.08 -13.76
C PRO A 165 6.61 -8.27 -12.89
N SER A 166 5.31 -8.60 -12.91
CA SER A 166 4.77 -9.75 -12.19
C SER A 166 5.02 -11.06 -12.96
N HIS A 167 6.15 -11.71 -12.67
CA HIS A 167 6.49 -13.04 -13.19
C HIS A 167 6.36 -14.16 -12.14
N ALA A 168 5.78 -13.84 -10.98
CA ALA A 168 5.56 -14.78 -9.90
C ALA A 168 4.53 -15.85 -10.31
N ARG A 169 5.01 -17.08 -10.54
CA ARG A 169 4.14 -18.24 -10.85
C ARG A 169 3.56 -18.86 -9.57
N LYS A 170 4.37 -18.92 -8.51
CA LYS A 170 3.98 -19.49 -7.21
C LYS A 170 3.39 -18.41 -6.28
N PRO A 171 2.50 -18.78 -5.34
CA PRO A 171 1.97 -17.86 -4.31
C PRO A 171 3.08 -17.13 -3.53
N THR A 172 4.13 -17.87 -3.15
CA THR A 172 5.32 -17.34 -2.44
C THR A 172 6.29 -16.56 -3.33
N GLY A 173 5.98 -16.41 -4.62
CA GLY A 173 6.82 -15.66 -5.55
C GLY A 173 6.78 -14.17 -5.23
N ARG A 174 7.95 -13.57 -5.01
CA ARG A 174 8.06 -12.14 -4.71
C ARG A 174 8.04 -11.27 -5.95
N ILE A 175 7.38 -10.12 -5.85
CA ILE A 175 7.33 -9.05 -6.84
C ILE A 175 8.05 -7.85 -6.21
N GLY A 176 9.09 -7.35 -6.87
CA GLY A 176 9.82 -6.16 -6.43
C GLY A 176 8.97 -4.89 -6.55
N LEU A 177 9.09 -3.99 -5.60
CA LEU A 177 8.39 -2.71 -5.54
C LEU A 177 9.36 -1.61 -5.11
N ILE A 178 9.11 -0.39 -5.58
CA ILE A 178 9.66 0.82 -4.97
C ILE A 178 8.47 1.65 -4.47
N THR A 179 8.47 2.02 -3.19
CA THR A 179 7.49 2.94 -2.63
C THR A 179 8.11 4.32 -2.48
N VAL A 180 7.36 5.35 -2.86
CA VAL A 180 7.67 6.76 -2.60
C VAL A 180 6.52 7.32 -1.79
N GLU A 181 6.77 7.61 -0.51
CA GLU A 181 5.76 7.97 0.48
C GLU A 181 6.03 9.37 1.02
N MET A 182 4.98 10.18 1.12
CA MET A 182 5.01 11.50 1.73
C MET A 182 4.39 11.43 3.12
N LEU A 183 5.18 11.73 4.13
CA LEU A 183 4.78 11.80 5.53
C LEU A 183 4.69 13.26 5.96
N LYS A 184 3.67 13.62 6.74
CA LYS A 184 3.64 14.93 7.41
C LYS A 184 4.84 15.00 8.36
N LYS A 185 5.52 16.15 8.39
CA LYS A 185 6.67 16.34 9.29
C LYS A 185 6.22 16.37 10.75
N ALA A 186 6.31 15.23 11.41
CA ALA A 186 6.07 15.02 12.83
C ALA A 186 7.28 14.35 13.49
N ASN A 187 7.38 14.40 14.82
CA ASN A 187 8.48 13.75 15.54
C ASN A 187 8.50 12.24 15.32
N VAL A 188 7.33 11.58 15.40
CA VAL A 188 7.13 10.17 15.04
C VAL A 188 7.73 9.83 13.69
N ALA A 189 7.45 10.65 12.66
CA ALA A 189 7.91 10.41 11.30
C ALA A 189 9.44 10.48 11.21
N LYS A 190 10.09 11.39 11.96
CA LYS A 190 11.55 11.48 12.01
C LYS A 190 12.16 10.27 12.71
N LEU A 191 11.62 9.86 13.86
CA LEU A 191 12.08 8.69 14.60
C LEU A 191 11.98 7.42 13.75
N PHE A 192 10.81 7.22 13.12
CA PHE A 192 10.58 6.14 12.18
C PHE A 192 11.60 6.13 11.03
N CYS A 193 11.87 7.29 10.43
CA CYS A 193 12.82 7.40 9.31
C CYS A 193 14.27 7.08 9.69
N ILE A 194 14.68 7.32 10.94
CA ILE A 194 16.03 6.98 11.42
C ILE A 194 16.23 5.46 11.48
N GLU A 195 15.18 4.72 11.83
CA GLU A 195 15.24 3.26 11.97
C GLU A 195 15.03 2.49 10.66
N LEU A 196 14.57 3.15 9.61
CA LEU A 196 14.35 2.56 8.29
C LEU A 196 15.67 2.22 7.59
N LYS A 197 16.13 0.98 7.77
CA LYS A 197 17.26 0.43 7.00
C LYS A 197 16.93 0.39 5.51
N GLY A 198 17.83 0.91 4.67
CA GLY A 198 17.72 0.83 3.21
C GLY A 198 16.71 1.81 2.58
N ALA A 199 16.24 2.81 3.33
CA ALA A 199 15.40 3.89 2.81
C ALA A 199 16.24 5.12 2.43
N MET A 200 15.83 5.83 1.39
CA MET A 200 16.29 7.20 1.14
C MET A 200 15.26 8.17 1.73
N VAL A 201 15.72 9.10 2.56
CA VAL A 201 14.85 10.03 3.29
C VAL A 201 15.22 11.47 2.89
N TYR A 202 14.22 12.21 2.41
CA TYR A 202 14.35 13.63 2.09
C TYR A 202 13.42 14.45 3.00
N ILE A 203 14.00 15.38 3.76
CA ILE A 203 13.25 16.21 4.69
C ILE A 203 12.99 17.57 4.05
N CYS A 204 11.72 17.90 3.84
CA CYS A 204 11.26 19.19 3.35
C CYS A 204 10.75 20.08 4.50
N LYS A 205 10.19 21.25 4.15
CA LYS A 205 9.61 22.17 5.13
C LYS A 205 8.47 21.52 5.91
N ASP A 206 7.48 20.96 5.20
CA ASP A 206 6.23 20.45 5.78
C ASP A 206 6.09 18.92 5.70
N PHE A 207 6.95 18.27 4.90
CA PHE A 207 6.87 16.84 4.61
C PHE A 207 8.23 16.14 4.77
N VAL A 208 8.17 14.83 4.97
CA VAL A 208 9.30 13.91 4.85
C VAL A 208 8.95 12.94 3.71
N ILE A 209 9.81 12.87 2.70
CA ILE A 209 9.66 11.96 1.57
C ILE A 209 10.54 10.74 1.84
N VAL A 210 9.96 9.55 1.81
CA VAL A 210 10.63 8.29 2.05
C VAL A 210 10.56 7.44 0.78
N VAL A 211 11.71 7.03 0.26
CA VAL A 211 11.82 6.12 -0.88
C VAL A 211 12.37 4.79 -0.40
N ARG A 212 11.67 3.69 -0.66
CA ARG A 212 12.07 2.34 -0.23
C ARG A 212 11.95 1.33 -1.34
N GLN A 213 12.93 0.43 -1.41
CA GLN A 213 12.81 -0.81 -2.14
C GLN A 213 12.17 -1.86 -1.24
N ASN A 214 11.13 -2.54 -1.72
CA ASN A 214 10.40 -3.56 -1.00
C ASN A 214 10.02 -4.71 -1.94
N SER A 215 9.39 -5.74 -1.41
CA SER A 215 8.80 -6.81 -2.20
C SER A 215 7.55 -7.36 -1.54
N VAL A 216 6.56 -7.74 -2.34
CA VAL A 216 5.34 -8.43 -1.87
C VAL A 216 5.31 -9.83 -2.44
N MET A 217 4.76 -10.79 -1.70
CA MET A 217 4.41 -12.08 -2.27
C MET A 217 3.16 -11.95 -3.12
N LYS A 218 2.98 -12.85 -4.09
CA LYS A 218 1.79 -12.85 -4.93
C LYS A 218 0.52 -13.06 -4.09
N GLU A 219 0.59 -13.97 -3.13
CA GLU A 219 -0.52 -14.28 -2.21
C GLU A 219 -0.96 -13.11 -1.34
N ASP A 220 -0.06 -12.18 -1.00
CA ASP A 220 -0.40 -10.98 -0.21
C ASP A 220 -1.41 -10.07 -0.93
N SER A 221 -1.48 -10.18 -2.26
CA SER A 221 -2.32 -9.35 -3.14
C SER A 221 -3.46 -10.11 -3.84
N SER A 222 -3.59 -11.41 -3.58
CA SER A 222 -4.53 -12.32 -4.27
C SER A 222 -5.83 -12.50 -3.50
#